data_AF-A0A136LPL7-F1
#
_entry.id   AF-A0A136LPL7-F1
#
_cell.length_a   1.000
_cell.length_b   1.000
_cell.length_c   1.000
_cell.angle_alpha   90.00
_cell.angle_beta   90.00
_cell.angle_gamma   90.00
#
_symmetry.space_group_name_H-M   'P 1'
#
loop_
_entity.id
_entity.type
_entity.pdbx_description
1 polymer ?
#
loop_
_entity_poly.entity_id
_entity_poly.type
_entity_poly.pdbx_seq_one_letter_code
_entity_poly.pdbx_strand_id
1 'polypeptide(L)'
;MHVRFIFLVLMILSGVVLLAQEAPLPKKKVIQDVASKTKAQPEEPGGKRSQIVDDSTKNVYGPKTTLWITENDIYLNKKNYQPLDTAIHDYHRWTYIQQLNNFYQDLGNVGTALNPIFPTAPVTIGANPGYSTYAPYFDLAEPRYFDSKSPYTRILVVWGGDGRARTHIEFTRNINPRWNFGFNYRPTLVDKQIQRTGKGDRQTVSHYYDLYTSYKSKNDRYQLLASYRRIRHRVFENGGIRLTLDTTYAGYFDQNAGPYLTAAQSEEVRNVLHVFQQYQLASPFQLYHKADFARQRNLFQDDASSETNYDVYFGYTNPDDDIETDEVSDGTKFNSMANEFGIKDKPHFSIIVCITNFVCIVRRINTWMVWRFHIKIAGSRIIWVGKLLFGLIRLVNYQDKRNTCWMVTIACRHNCAHPGWMQPEPVLL
;
A
#
# COMPACT_ATOMS: atom_id res chain seq x y z
N MET A 1 -31.09 24.00 0.35
CA MET A 1 -30.60 24.56 -0.93
C MET A 1 -29.09 24.35 -1.15
N HIS A 2 -28.26 24.22 -0.11
CA HIS A 2 -26.79 24.10 -0.24
C HIS A 2 -26.23 22.72 -0.61
N VAL A 3 -26.92 21.61 -0.28
CA VAL A 3 -26.43 20.24 -0.58
C VAL A 3 -26.49 19.91 -2.08
N ARG A 4 -27.47 20.48 -2.80
CA ARG A 4 -27.60 20.33 -4.26
C ARG A 4 -26.51 21.08 -5.04
N PHE A 5 -25.98 22.17 -4.48
CA PHE A 5 -24.92 22.95 -5.10
C PHE A 5 -23.55 22.27 -5.00
N ILE A 6 -23.27 21.60 -3.88
CA ILE A 6 -22.02 20.84 -3.67
C ILE A 6 -21.97 19.61 -4.60
N PHE A 7 -23.10 18.91 -4.77
CA PHE A 7 -23.20 17.80 -5.71
C PHE A 7 -23.04 18.25 -7.18
N LEU A 8 -23.55 19.45 -7.51
CA LEU A 8 -23.39 20.04 -8.85
C LEU A 8 -21.93 20.42 -9.12
N VAL A 9 -21.22 21.00 -8.15
CA VAL A 9 -19.79 21.37 -8.28
C VAL A 9 -18.88 20.13 -8.35
N LEU A 10 -19.20 19.07 -7.60
CA LEU A 10 -18.51 17.77 -7.71
C LEU A 10 -18.77 17.08 -9.06
N MET A 11 -19.98 17.18 -9.61
CA MET A 11 -20.26 16.70 -10.97
C MET A 11 -19.52 17.52 -12.04
N ILE A 12 -19.44 18.84 -11.89
CA ILE A 12 -18.74 19.72 -12.84
C ILE A 12 -17.22 19.46 -12.81
N LEU A 13 -16.62 19.18 -11.64
CA LEU A 13 -15.20 18.78 -11.57
C LEU A 13 -14.96 17.36 -12.13
N SER A 14 -15.91 16.44 -12.02
CA SER A 14 -15.82 15.12 -12.65
C SER A 14 -16.06 15.16 -14.18
N GLY A 15 -16.82 16.15 -14.67
CA GLY A 15 -17.17 16.32 -16.08
C GLY A 15 -16.03 16.80 -16.98
N VAL A 16 -14.93 17.31 -16.40
CA VAL A 16 -13.73 17.71 -17.17
C VAL A 16 -12.99 16.51 -17.76
N VAL A 17 -13.33 15.28 -17.35
CA VAL A 17 -12.72 14.04 -17.85
C VAL A 17 -13.28 13.60 -19.23
N LEU A 18 -14.38 14.18 -19.73
CA LEU A 18 -15.14 13.62 -20.86
C LEU A 18 -15.33 14.51 -22.10
N LEU A 19 -14.55 15.58 -22.27
CA LEU A 19 -14.47 16.30 -23.56
C LEU A 19 -13.04 16.33 -24.09
N ALA A 20 -12.56 15.17 -24.52
CA ALA A 20 -11.53 15.07 -25.54
C ALA A 20 -12.18 14.45 -26.78
N GLN A 21 -12.57 15.31 -27.72
CA GLN A 21 -13.10 14.90 -29.02
C GLN A 21 -12.12 13.94 -29.71
N GLU A 22 -12.57 12.72 -30.01
CA GLU A 22 -11.89 11.83 -30.94
C GLU A 22 -12.12 12.33 -32.37
N ALA A 23 -11.07 12.88 -32.98
CA ALA A 23 -10.96 12.89 -34.43
C ALA A 23 -10.26 11.58 -34.85
N PRO A 24 -10.78 10.83 -35.83
CA PRO A 24 -10.10 9.63 -36.32
C PRO A 24 -8.79 10.02 -37.00
N LEU A 25 -7.68 9.49 -36.48
CA LEU A 25 -6.35 9.72 -37.06
C LEU A 25 -6.18 8.92 -38.36
N PRO A 26 -5.63 9.52 -39.44
CA PRO A 26 -5.32 8.78 -40.66
C PRO A 26 -4.19 7.77 -40.41
N LYS A 27 -4.38 6.55 -40.92
CA LYS A 27 -3.36 5.48 -40.87
C LYS A 27 -2.12 5.90 -41.67
N LYS A 28 -1.04 6.25 -40.97
CA LYS A 28 0.26 6.54 -41.60
C LYS A 28 1.00 5.22 -41.87
N LYS A 29 1.09 4.81 -43.14
CA LYS A 29 2.05 3.79 -43.59
C LYS A 29 3.46 4.36 -43.40
N VAL A 30 4.28 3.66 -42.63
CA VAL A 30 5.72 3.98 -42.50
C VAL A 30 6.43 3.26 -43.64
N ILE A 31 6.83 4.03 -44.66
CA ILE A 31 7.85 3.62 -45.63
C ILE A 31 9.17 4.13 -45.08
N GLN A 32 10.11 3.22 -44.85
CA GLN A 32 11.39 3.51 -44.22
C GLN A 32 12.44 3.65 -45.31
N ASP A 33 12.59 4.86 -45.87
CA ASP A 33 13.72 5.19 -46.74
C ASP A 33 14.90 5.63 -45.86
N VAL A 34 15.88 4.74 -45.70
CA VAL A 34 17.20 5.10 -45.16
C VAL A 34 18.18 5.12 -46.32
N ALA A 35 18.24 6.25 -47.02
CA ALA A 35 19.34 6.55 -47.92
C ALA A 35 20.47 7.22 -47.10
N SER A 36 21.46 6.44 -46.67
CA SER A 36 22.76 6.97 -46.24
C SER A 36 23.74 6.87 -47.40
N LYS A 37 24.11 8.02 -47.98
CA LYS A 37 25.19 8.16 -48.95
C LYS A 37 26.51 8.35 -48.20
N THR A 38 27.42 7.39 -48.30
CA THR A 38 28.87 7.63 -48.10
C THR A 38 29.62 6.91 -49.22
N LYS A 39 30.56 7.62 -49.84
CA LYS A 39 31.29 7.25 -51.07
C LYS A 39 32.33 6.13 -50.85
N ALA A 40 32.64 5.49 -51.97
CA ALA A 40 33.43 4.28 -52.25
C ALA A 40 34.92 4.25 -51.83
N GLN A 41 35.42 3.02 -51.68
CA GLN A 41 36.70 2.52 -52.20
C GLN A 41 36.51 1.07 -52.71
N PRO A 42 37.10 0.63 -53.83
CA PRO A 42 36.84 -0.69 -54.44
C PRO A 42 37.97 -1.71 -54.17
N GLU A 43 37.63 -2.98 -53.89
CA GLU A 43 38.50 -4.14 -54.20
C GLU A 43 37.74 -5.50 -54.20
N GLU A 44 38.03 -6.26 -55.27
CA GLU A 44 37.76 -7.63 -55.77
C GLU A 44 36.65 -8.61 -55.27
N PRO A 45 36.11 -9.46 -56.20
CA PRO A 45 34.98 -10.34 -55.94
C PRO A 45 35.41 -11.75 -55.49
N GLY A 46 35.35 -12.00 -54.18
CA GLY A 46 35.56 -13.34 -53.60
C GLY A 46 34.26 -13.94 -53.06
N GLY A 47 33.75 -14.98 -53.75
CA GLY A 47 32.93 -16.07 -53.19
C GLY A 47 31.67 -15.73 -52.37
N LYS A 48 30.49 -15.94 -52.96
CA LYS A 48 29.20 -15.98 -52.25
C LYS A 48 29.18 -17.10 -51.19
N ARG A 49 29.63 -16.81 -49.97
CA ARG A 49 29.20 -17.52 -48.77
C ARG A 49 27.91 -16.87 -48.31
N SER A 50 26.77 -17.54 -48.47
CA SER A 50 25.53 -17.12 -47.85
C SER A 50 25.69 -17.22 -46.33
N GLN A 51 26.05 -16.13 -45.69
CA GLN A 51 26.00 -15.98 -44.25
C GLN A 51 24.51 -15.88 -43.88
N ILE A 52 23.85 -17.04 -43.74
CA ILE A 52 22.43 -17.19 -43.36
C ILE A 52 22.24 -16.92 -41.85
N VAL A 53 23.17 -16.19 -41.24
CA VAL A 53 23.09 -15.77 -39.84
C VAL A 53 23.31 -14.27 -39.85
N ASP A 54 22.20 -13.54 -39.86
CA ASP A 54 22.16 -12.10 -39.66
C ASP A 54 22.52 -11.78 -38.20
N ASP A 55 23.81 -11.64 -37.93
CA ASP A 55 24.39 -11.31 -36.61
C ASP A 55 24.18 -9.83 -36.23
N SER A 56 23.29 -9.10 -36.93
CA SER A 56 22.99 -7.70 -36.65
C SER A 56 21.84 -7.48 -35.64
N THR A 57 21.37 -8.55 -34.98
CA THR A 57 20.27 -8.48 -34.00
C THR A 57 20.68 -7.66 -32.78
N LYS A 58 20.42 -6.35 -32.83
CA LYS A 58 20.62 -5.43 -31.70
C LYS A 58 19.46 -5.56 -30.75
N ASN A 59 19.74 -5.92 -29.50
CA ASN A 59 18.73 -5.85 -28.46
C ASN A 59 18.40 -4.37 -28.16
N VAL A 60 17.31 -3.86 -28.72
CA VAL A 60 16.86 -2.46 -28.57
C VAL A 60 16.31 -2.19 -27.17
N TYR A 61 15.83 -3.23 -26.48
CA TYR A 61 15.13 -3.10 -25.21
C TYR A 61 15.89 -3.80 -24.08
N GLY A 62 15.98 -3.14 -22.93
CA GLY A 62 16.64 -3.67 -21.76
C GLY A 62 16.37 -2.85 -20.51
N PRO A 63 17.17 -3.07 -19.44
CA PRO A 63 16.99 -2.40 -18.15
C PRO A 63 17.05 -0.86 -18.25
N LYS A 64 17.86 -0.34 -19.18
CA LYS A 64 17.99 1.10 -19.45
C LYS A 64 16.80 1.72 -20.21
N THR A 65 15.94 0.90 -20.79
CA THR A 65 14.75 1.35 -21.54
C THR A 65 13.46 1.26 -20.74
N THR A 66 13.52 0.69 -19.54
CA THR A 66 12.43 0.69 -18.57
C THR A 66 12.85 1.58 -17.43
N LEU A 67 12.17 2.72 -17.31
CA LEU A 67 12.45 3.71 -16.29
C LEU A 67 11.33 3.70 -15.26
N TRP A 68 11.63 4.10 -14.03
CA TRP A 68 10.63 4.30 -12.99
C TRP A 68 10.84 5.63 -12.27
N ILE A 69 9.79 6.12 -11.65
CA ILE A 69 9.75 7.39 -10.90
C ILE A 69 8.76 7.26 -9.73
N THR A 70 8.98 8.08 -8.70
CA THR A 70 8.10 8.20 -7.53
C THR A 70 7.08 9.33 -7.71
N GLU A 71 5.94 9.25 -7.02
CA GLU A 71 5.00 10.37 -6.91
C GLU A 71 5.69 11.58 -6.27
N ASN A 72 6.54 11.40 -5.27
CA ASN A 72 7.26 12.48 -4.62
C ASN A 72 8.18 13.24 -5.59
N ASP A 73 8.90 12.54 -6.48
CA ASP A 73 9.68 13.20 -7.52
C ASP A 73 8.79 14.00 -8.47
N ILE A 74 7.64 13.46 -8.87
CA ILE A 74 6.67 14.16 -9.73
C ILE A 74 6.08 15.38 -9.01
N TYR A 75 5.75 15.24 -7.73
CA TYR A 75 5.24 16.29 -6.86
C TYR A 75 6.23 17.45 -6.79
N LEU A 76 7.52 17.15 -6.56
CA LEU A 76 8.61 18.11 -6.52
C LEU A 76 9.08 18.59 -7.92
N ASN A 77 8.40 18.19 -9.00
CA ASN A 77 8.76 18.48 -10.39
C ASN A 77 10.19 18.02 -10.77
N LYS A 78 10.74 17.02 -10.09
CA LYS A 78 12.03 16.40 -10.40
C LYS A 78 11.81 15.38 -11.53
N LYS A 79 12.55 15.53 -12.63
CA LYS A 79 12.53 14.55 -13.74
C LYS A 79 13.53 13.43 -13.52
N ASN A 80 13.52 12.84 -12.32
CA ASN A 80 14.48 11.82 -11.90
C ASN A 80 14.02 10.41 -12.30
N TYR A 81 14.10 10.10 -13.58
CA TYR A 81 13.79 8.77 -14.08
C TYR A 81 14.97 7.82 -13.84
N GLN A 82 14.73 6.77 -13.07
CA GLN A 82 15.77 5.80 -12.72
C GLN A 82 15.62 4.55 -13.60
N PRO A 83 16.71 4.02 -14.18
CA PRO A 83 16.66 2.74 -14.89
C PRO A 83 16.40 1.60 -13.91
N LEU A 84 15.96 0.46 -14.46
CA LEU A 84 15.89 -0.76 -13.67
C LEU A 84 17.28 -1.22 -13.24
N ASP A 85 17.41 -1.55 -11.96
CA ASP A 85 18.56 -2.27 -11.44
C ASP A 85 18.41 -3.77 -11.74
N THR A 86 19.50 -4.39 -12.22
CA THR A 86 19.60 -5.83 -12.50
C THR A 86 20.53 -6.56 -11.56
N ALA A 87 21.19 -5.85 -10.64
CA ALA A 87 22.03 -6.49 -9.66
C ALA A 87 21.18 -7.35 -8.71
N ILE A 88 21.73 -8.49 -8.31
CA ILE A 88 21.10 -9.40 -7.37
C ILE A 88 21.75 -9.16 -6.01
N HIS A 89 21.05 -8.43 -5.15
CA HIS A 89 21.45 -8.17 -3.78
C HIS A 89 20.55 -8.95 -2.81
N ASP A 90 21.14 -9.39 -1.68
CA ASP A 90 20.41 -9.96 -0.55
C ASP A 90 19.39 -11.06 -0.87
N TYR A 91 19.63 -11.84 -1.92
CA TYR A 91 18.72 -12.91 -2.35
C TYR A 91 18.49 -13.98 -1.26
N HIS A 92 19.48 -14.17 -0.38
CA HIS A 92 19.39 -15.06 0.77
C HIS A 92 18.41 -14.55 1.84
N ARG A 93 18.10 -13.26 1.87
CA ARG A 93 17.17 -12.60 2.81
C ARG A 93 15.76 -12.63 2.24
N TRP A 94 15.11 -13.78 2.35
CA TRP A 94 13.80 -13.99 1.73
C TRP A 94 12.62 -13.89 2.72
N THR A 95 12.88 -14.05 4.01
CA THR A 95 11.87 -13.85 5.06
C THR A 95 11.69 -12.35 5.34
N TYR A 96 10.51 -11.95 5.78
CA TYR A 96 10.26 -10.53 6.10
C TYR A 96 11.15 -10.03 7.24
N ILE A 97 11.46 -10.88 8.23
CA ILE A 97 12.39 -10.53 9.31
C ILE A 97 13.77 -10.16 8.76
N GLN A 98 14.33 -11.00 7.89
CA GLN A 98 15.66 -10.77 7.30
C GLN A 98 15.67 -9.54 6.38
N GLN A 99 14.60 -9.34 5.60
CA GLN A 99 14.44 -8.15 4.75
C GLN A 99 14.31 -6.85 5.55
N LEU A 100 13.81 -6.95 6.78
CA LEU A 100 13.68 -5.83 7.71
C LEU A 100 14.86 -5.77 8.69
N ASN A 101 16.03 -6.27 8.30
CA ASN A 101 17.28 -6.23 9.07
C ASN A 101 17.16 -6.81 10.50
N ASN A 102 16.27 -7.79 10.69
CA ASN A 102 15.96 -8.40 11.99
C ASN A 102 15.45 -7.42 13.06
N PHE A 103 14.83 -6.30 12.66
CA PHE A 103 14.18 -5.35 13.59
C PHE A 103 12.77 -5.79 14.03
N TYR A 104 12.32 -6.94 13.55
CA TYR A 104 11.02 -7.53 13.84
C TYR A 104 11.18 -8.96 14.34
N GLN A 105 10.26 -9.38 15.20
CA GLN A 105 10.09 -10.75 15.64
C GLN A 105 8.79 -11.31 15.07
N ASP A 106 8.82 -12.54 14.56
CA ASP A 106 7.62 -13.31 14.18
C ASP A 106 7.27 -14.36 15.23
N LEU A 107 6.18 -15.10 15.02
CA LEU A 107 5.75 -16.20 15.88
C LEU A 107 6.39 -17.55 15.47
N GLY A 108 7.51 -17.53 14.74
CA GLY A 108 8.25 -18.72 14.33
C GLY A 108 7.86 -19.30 12.98
N ASN A 109 6.96 -18.67 12.21
CA ASN A 109 6.69 -19.05 10.83
C ASN A 109 6.43 -17.84 9.93
N VAL A 110 6.76 -17.98 8.65
CA VAL A 110 6.68 -16.91 7.66
C VAL A 110 5.22 -16.50 7.46
N GLY A 111 4.95 -15.20 7.61
CA GLY A 111 3.61 -14.66 7.43
C GLY A 111 2.80 -14.60 8.72
N THR A 112 3.34 -15.03 9.86
CA THR A 112 2.69 -14.83 11.16
C THR A 112 2.80 -13.38 11.62
N ALA A 113 2.13 -13.05 12.73
CA ALA A 113 2.18 -11.71 13.33
C ALA A 113 3.62 -11.21 13.53
N LEU A 114 3.90 -9.97 13.07
CA LEU A 114 5.20 -9.32 13.28
C LEU A 114 5.12 -8.25 14.36
N ASN A 115 6.05 -8.29 15.31
CA ASN A 115 6.20 -7.28 16.34
C ASN A 115 7.55 -6.57 16.20
N PRO A 116 7.61 -5.23 16.12
CA PRO A 116 8.88 -4.52 16.11
C PRO A 116 9.59 -4.66 17.46
N ILE A 117 10.91 -4.89 17.43
CA ILE A 117 11.76 -4.98 18.64
C ILE A 117 11.90 -3.61 19.31
N PHE A 118 11.94 -2.56 18.48
CA PHE A 118 12.05 -1.18 18.92
C PHE A 118 10.70 -0.47 18.80
N PRO A 119 10.34 0.42 19.75
CA PRO A 119 9.12 1.21 19.65
C PRO A 119 9.18 2.10 18.40
N THR A 120 8.11 2.08 17.61
CA THR A 120 7.99 2.88 16.38
C THR A 120 6.97 4.00 16.57
N ALA A 121 7.32 5.20 16.11
CA ALA A 121 6.39 6.32 16.10
C ALA A 121 5.45 6.20 14.89
N PRO A 122 4.15 6.50 15.04
CA PRO A 122 3.23 6.51 13.91
C PRO A 122 3.62 7.64 12.93
N VAL A 123 3.75 7.29 11.65
CA VAL A 123 4.13 8.23 10.57
C VAL A 123 2.92 9.03 10.08
N THR A 124 1.71 8.51 10.28
CA THR A 124 0.46 9.14 9.86
C THR A 124 0.00 10.19 10.87
N ILE A 125 -0.22 11.42 10.40
CA ILE A 125 -0.85 12.47 11.20
C ILE A 125 -2.36 12.21 11.25
N GLY A 126 -2.94 12.13 12.45
CA GLY A 126 -4.38 11.94 12.66
C GLY A 126 -4.72 10.61 13.33
N ALA A 127 -5.98 10.18 13.17
CA ALA A 127 -6.47 8.94 13.78
C ALA A 127 -5.84 7.70 13.11
N ASN A 128 -5.28 6.81 13.92
CA ASN A 128 -4.71 5.53 13.47
C ASN A 128 -5.46 4.37 14.14
N PRO A 129 -5.77 3.28 13.43
CA PRO A 129 -6.44 2.11 13.99
C PRO A 129 -5.64 1.38 15.08
N GLY A 130 -4.32 1.62 15.20
CA GLY A 130 -3.45 0.98 16.19
C GLY A 130 -3.06 -0.48 15.86
N TYR A 131 -3.67 -1.08 14.82
CA TYR A 131 -3.33 -2.42 14.35
C TYR A 131 -2.19 -2.36 13.32
N SER A 132 -0.97 -2.68 13.77
CA SER A 132 0.26 -2.64 12.96
C SER A 132 0.90 -4.00 12.72
N THR A 133 0.43 -5.08 13.36
CA THR A 133 1.07 -6.40 13.38
C THR A 133 1.33 -7.00 12.00
N TYR A 134 0.44 -6.77 11.03
CA TYR A 134 0.58 -7.25 9.65
C TYR A 134 0.96 -6.14 8.66
N ALA A 135 1.24 -4.93 9.14
CA ALA A 135 1.59 -3.78 8.29
C ALA A 135 2.80 -4.05 7.37
N PRO A 136 3.86 -4.77 7.78
CA PRO A 136 4.98 -5.07 6.89
C PRO A 136 4.60 -5.92 5.66
N TYR A 137 3.54 -6.73 5.75
CA TYR A 137 3.05 -7.53 4.61
C TYR A 137 2.30 -6.69 3.58
N PHE A 138 1.72 -5.55 3.99
CA PHE A 138 0.98 -4.66 3.09
C PHE A 138 1.89 -3.79 2.22
N ASP A 139 3.17 -3.62 2.57
CA ASP A 139 4.12 -2.71 1.91
C ASP A 139 3.65 -1.25 1.89
N LEU A 140 4.17 -0.49 2.85
CA LEU A 140 3.87 0.93 2.99
C LEU A 140 4.74 1.80 2.10
N ALA A 141 5.66 1.22 1.31
CA ALA A 141 6.46 1.98 0.38
C ALA A 141 5.58 2.70 -0.64
N GLU A 142 6.13 3.81 -1.14
CA GLU A 142 5.49 4.59 -2.19
C GLU A 142 5.42 3.78 -3.49
N PRO A 143 4.26 3.76 -4.19
CA PRO A 143 4.14 3.06 -5.46
C PRO A 143 5.15 3.59 -6.50
N ARG A 144 5.77 2.67 -7.24
CA ARG A 144 6.66 3.00 -8.35
C ARG A 144 5.86 3.11 -9.64
N TYR A 145 5.99 4.23 -10.34
CA TYR A 145 5.36 4.45 -11.64
C TYR A 145 6.39 4.26 -12.74
N PHE A 146 6.06 3.41 -13.73
CA PHE A 146 6.99 3.05 -14.78
C PHE A 146 6.73 3.83 -16.07
N ASP A 147 7.79 4.04 -16.83
CA ASP A 147 7.79 4.45 -18.22
C ASP A 147 8.64 3.43 -18.99
N SER A 148 7.96 2.45 -19.59
CA SER A 148 8.62 1.30 -20.22
C SER A 148 8.45 1.35 -21.74
N LYS A 149 9.56 1.26 -22.47
CA LYS A 149 9.51 1.15 -23.95
C LYS A 149 9.08 -0.24 -24.42
N SER A 150 9.29 -1.26 -23.58
CA SER A 150 8.80 -2.63 -23.76
C SER A 150 8.03 -3.09 -22.52
N PRO A 151 7.14 -4.08 -22.62
CA PRO A 151 6.58 -4.73 -21.44
C PRO A 151 7.71 -5.25 -20.54
N TYR A 152 7.57 -5.04 -19.23
CA TYR A 152 8.50 -5.50 -18.22
C TYR A 152 7.77 -6.42 -17.23
N THR A 153 8.41 -7.54 -16.92
CA THR A 153 7.94 -8.49 -15.92
C THR A 153 9.11 -8.87 -15.02
N ARG A 154 8.89 -8.87 -13.70
CA ARG A 154 9.81 -9.44 -12.73
C ARG A 154 9.07 -10.49 -11.91
N ILE A 155 9.67 -11.68 -11.81
CA ILE A 155 9.13 -12.79 -11.04
C ILE A 155 10.21 -13.24 -10.07
N LEU A 156 9.91 -13.14 -8.77
CA LEU A 156 10.69 -13.75 -7.70
C LEU A 156 9.86 -14.90 -7.14
N VAL A 157 10.42 -16.10 -7.13
CA VAL A 157 9.83 -17.29 -6.51
C VAL A 157 10.80 -17.81 -5.47
N VAL A 158 10.32 -17.93 -4.24
CA VAL A 158 11.10 -18.47 -3.13
C VAL A 158 10.39 -19.71 -2.59
N TRP A 159 11.15 -20.80 -2.55
CA TRP A 159 10.77 -22.06 -1.90
C TRP A 159 11.55 -22.18 -0.60
N GLY A 160 10.88 -21.99 0.52
CA GLY A 160 11.50 -21.96 1.86
C GLY A 160 11.68 -23.32 2.52
N GLY A 161 11.30 -24.42 1.85
CA GLY A 161 11.19 -25.75 2.47
C GLY A 161 9.91 -25.92 3.30
N ASP A 162 9.54 -27.16 3.64
CA ASP A 162 8.44 -27.50 4.55
C ASP A 162 7.09 -26.80 4.25
N GLY A 163 6.78 -26.63 2.97
CA GLY A 163 5.54 -25.99 2.53
C GLY A 163 5.52 -24.47 2.64
N ARG A 164 6.65 -23.81 2.89
CA ARG A 164 6.82 -22.36 2.85
C ARG A 164 7.09 -21.89 1.42
N ALA A 165 6.21 -21.06 0.86
CA ALA A 165 6.39 -20.48 -0.46
C ALA A 165 5.97 -19.01 -0.50
N ARG A 166 6.78 -18.19 -1.18
CA ARG A 166 6.50 -16.78 -1.43
C ARG A 166 6.80 -16.46 -2.89
N THR A 167 5.89 -15.74 -3.53
CA THR A 167 6.08 -15.28 -4.90
C THR A 167 5.86 -13.77 -4.96
N HIS A 168 6.59 -13.09 -5.85
CA HIS A 168 6.38 -11.69 -6.17
C HIS A 168 6.43 -11.55 -7.69
N ILE A 169 5.30 -11.18 -8.28
CA ILE A 169 5.16 -10.88 -9.70
C ILE A 169 4.92 -9.38 -9.81
N GLU A 170 5.74 -8.70 -10.60
CA GLU A 170 5.59 -7.29 -10.98
C GLU A 170 5.50 -7.24 -12.50
N PHE A 171 4.52 -6.52 -13.02
CA PHE A 171 4.31 -6.35 -14.46
C PHE A 171 3.98 -4.90 -14.77
N THR A 172 4.52 -4.38 -15.86
CA THR A 172 4.17 -3.06 -16.37
C THR A 172 4.31 -2.96 -17.88
N ARG A 173 3.47 -2.14 -18.50
CA ARG A 173 3.60 -1.75 -19.89
C ARG A 173 3.01 -0.37 -20.15
N ASN A 174 3.62 0.36 -21.06
CA ASN A 174 2.99 1.53 -21.66
C ASN A 174 1.93 1.07 -22.68
N ILE A 175 0.68 1.51 -22.52
CA ILE A 175 -0.40 1.29 -23.49
C ILE A 175 -0.23 2.26 -24.66
N ASN A 176 0.20 3.49 -24.36
CA ASN A 176 0.68 4.47 -25.32
C ASN A 176 1.82 5.27 -24.67
N PRO A 177 2.54 6.14 -25.41
CA PRO A 177 3.68 6.90 -24.85
C PRO A 177 3.36 7.84 -23.67
N ARG A 178 2.08 7.97 -23.30
CA ARG A 178 1.59 8.86 -22.25
C ARG A 178 0.81 8.14 -21.17
N TRP A 179 0.57 6.85 -21.31
CA TRP A 179 -0.25 6.06 -20.38
C TRP A 179 0.45 4.74 -20.09
N ASN A 180 0.85 4.56 -18.84
CA ASN A 180 1.38 3.31 -18.31
C ASN A 180 0.36 2.63 -17.39
N PHE A 181 0.38 1.30 -17.43
CA PHE A 181 -0.34 0.46 -16.49
C PHE A 181 0.60 -0.63 -15.96
N GLY A 182 0.46 -0.96 -14.69
CA GLY A 182 1.14 -2.10 -14.10
C GLY A 182 0.39 -2.69 -12.91
N PHE A 183 0.85 -3.87 -12.51
CA PHE A 183 0.34 -4.57 -11.35
C PHE A 183 1.46 -5.30 -10.61
N ASN A 184 1.26 -5.48 -9.30
CA ASN A 184 2.03 -6.39 -8.48
C ASN A 184 1.11 -7.44 -7.86
N TYR A 185 1.58 -8.68 -7.79
CA TYR A 185 0.93 -9.76 -7.08
C TYR A 185 1.94 -10.51 -6.20
N ARG A 186 1.66 -10.58 -4.90
CA ARG A 186 2.58 -11.14 -3.90
C ARG A 186 1.87 -12.16 -3.00
N PRO A 187 1.63 -13.40 -3.48
CA PRO A 187 1.08 -14.44 -2.62
C PRO A 187 2.15 -14.97 -1.64
N THR A 188 1.72 -15.22 -0.41
CA THR A 188 2.51 -15.95 0.60
C THR A 188 1.65 -17.11 1.10
N LEU A 189 2.12 -18.32 0.84
CA LEU A 189 1.41 -19.56 1.13
C LEU A 189 2.34 -20.45 1.96
N VAL A 190 2.01 -20.59 3.23
CA VAL A 190 2.92 -21.19 4.20
C VAL A 190 2.17 -22.25 5.01
N ASP A 191 2.70 -23.47 5.00
CA ASP A 191 2.17 -24.60 5.77
C ASP A 191 2.50 -24.45 7.26
N LYS A 192 1.68 -25.07 8.12
CA LYS A 192 1.96 -25.25 9.56
C LYS A 192 3.30 -25.97 9.74
N GLN A 193 4.09 -25.53 10.71
CA GLN A 193 5.36 -26.20 11.06
C GLN A 193 5.20 -27.16 12.25
N ILE A 194 4.23 -26.88 13.14
CA ILE A 194 3.86 -27.72 14.27
C ILE A 194 2.57 -28.46 13.91
N GLN A 195 2.51 -29.76 14.21
CA GLN A 195 1.37 -30.64 13.92
C GLN A 195 0.86 -30.56 12.47
N ARG A 196 1.79 -30.44 11.51
CA ARG A 196 1.46 -30.42 10.10
C ARG A 196 0.86 -31.76 9.69
N THR A 197 -0.39 -31.78 9.27
CA THR A 197 -1.07 -33.02 8.86
C THR A 197 -0.67 -33.45 7.44
N GLY A 198 -0.33 -32.48 6.58
CA GLY A 198 0.09 -32.75 5.21
C GLY A 198 0.50 -31.51 4.42
N LYS A 199 0.79 -31.71 3.14
CA LYS A 199 1.08 -30.61 2.20
C LYS A 199 -0.18 -29.80 1.94
N GLY A 200 -0.08 -28.49 2.12
CA GLY A 200 -1.21 -27.58 1.92
C GLY A 200 -2.03 -27.33 3.19
N ASP A 201 -1.64 -27.90 4.33
CA ASP A 201 -2.14 -27.52 5.66
C ASP A 201 -1.59 -26.13 6.01
N ARG A 202 -2.26 -25.08 5.53
CA ARG A 202 -1.77 -23.69 5.58
C ARG A 202 -1.89 -23.10 6.96
N GLN A 203 -0.81 -22.57 7.50
CA GLN A 203 -0.86 -21.64 8.63
C GLN A 203 -1.12 -20.22 8.16
N THR A 204 -0.42 -19.78 7.11
CA THR A 204 -0.62 -18.43 6.55
C THR A 204 -1.05 -18.49 5.10
N VAL A 205 -2.11 -17.74 4.78
CA VAL A 205 -2.60 -17.50 3.44
C VAL A 205 -2.72 -15.99 3.24
N SER A 206 -1.77 -15.43 2.49
CA SER A 206 -1.74 -14.01 2.16
C SER A 206 -1.83 -13.79 0.66
N HIS A 207 -2.74 -12.93 0.25
CA HIS A 207 -2.84 -12.46 -1.12
C HIS A 207 -2.81 -10.94 -1.14
N TYR A 208 -1.68 -10.39 -1.59
CA TYR A 208 -1.51 -8.96 -1.86
C TYR A 208 -1.55 -8.68 -3.35
N TYR A 209 -2.32 -7.67 -3.76
CA TYR A 209 -2.34 -7.15 -5.13
C TYR A 209 -2.22 -5.63 -5.10
N ASP A 210 -1.51 -5.08 -6.07
CA ASP A 210 -1.41 -3.64 -6.33
C ASP A 210 -1.62 -3.41 -7.81
N LEU A 211 -2.40 -2.38 -8.15
CA LEU A 211 -2.65 -1.93 -9.51
C LEU A 211 -2.28 -0.45 -9.54
N TYR A 212 -1.42 -0.05 -10.47
CA TYR A 212 -1.04 1.34 -10.62
C TYR A 212 -1.10 1.78 -12.08
N THR A 213 -1.33 3.07 -12.26
CA THR A 213 -1.35 3.68 -13.58
C THR A 213 -0.83 5.11 -13.51
N SER A 214 -0.12 5.52 -14.57
CA SER A 214 0.32 6.90 -14.76
C SER A 214 -0.13 7.40 -16.11
N TYR A 215 -0.63 8.64 -16.15
CA TYR A 215 -1.11 9.29 -17.36
C TYR A 215 -0.56 10.71 -17.45
N LYS A 216 -0.18 11.13 -18.67
CA LYS A 216 0.26 12.48 -19.00
C LYS A 216 -0.53 13.04 -20.19
N SER A 217 -0.86 14.32 -20.15
CA SER A 217 -1.52 14.97 -21.29
C SER A 217 -0.57 15.21 -22.46
N LYS A 218 -1.14 15.43 -23.65
CA LYS A 218 -0.40 15.77 -24.88
C LYS A 218 0.59 16.94 -24.75
N ASN A 219 0.27 17.89 -23.88
CA ASN A 219 1.00 19.14 -23.66
C ASN A 219 1.78 19.13 -22.33
N ASP A 220 1.89 17.98 -21.66
CA ASP A 220 2.51 17.82 -20.34
C ASP A 220 1.96 18.73 -19.23
N ARG A 221 0.82 19.39 -19.45
CA ARG A 221 0.17 20.27 -18.46
C ARG A 221 -0.58 19.49 -17.39
N TYR A 222 -1.06 18.28 -17.68
CA TYR A 222 -1.80 17.45 -16.75
C TYR A 222 -1.09 16.11 -16.54
N GLN A 223 -1.00 15.69 -15.29
CA GLN A 223 -0.51 14.36 -14.93
C GLN A 223 -1.42 13.75 -13.88
N LEU A 224 -1.68 12.45 -14.03
CA LEU A 224 -2.50 11.65 -13.13
C LEU A 224 -1.72 10.39 -12.77
N LEU A 225 -1.65 10.11 -11.48
CA LEU A 225 -1.12 8.89 -10.89
C LEU A 225 -2.24 8.29 -10.05
N ALA A 226 -2.51 7.00 -10.22
CA ALA A 226 -3.46 6.30 -9.38
C ALA A 226 -2.88 4.94 -8.98
N SER A 227 -3.11 4.53 -7.75
CA SER A 227 -2.79 3.19 -7.26
C SER A 227 -3.91 2.63 -6.41
N TYR A 228 -4.14 1.33 -6.54
CA TYR A 228 -5.09 0.56 -5.75
C TYR A 228 -4.38 -0.65 -5.18
N ARG A 229 -4.25 -0.68 -3.86
CA ARG A 229 -3.57 -1.73 -3.11
C ARG A 229 -4.56 -2.49 -2.25
N ARG A 230 -4.49 -3.82 -2.28
CA ARG A 230 -5.33 -4.69 -1.46
C ARG A 230 -4.53 -5.86 -0.91
N ILE A 231 -4.72 -6.14 0.37
CA ILE A 231 -4.30 -7.39 0.99
C ILE A 231 -5.49 -8.10 1.63
N ARG A 232 -5.49 -9.42 1.53
CA ARG A 232 -6.18 -10.30 2.45
C ARG A 232 -5.13 -11.22 3.06
N HIS A 233 -4.87 -11.04 4.34
CA HIS A 233 -3.86 -11.75 5.08
C HIS A 233 -4.56 -12.56 6.17
N ARG A 234 -4.49 -13.88 6.11
CA ARG A 234 -5.12 -14.79 7.06
C ARG A 234 -4.08 -15.70 7.68
N VAL A 235 -4.10 -15.80 9.00
CA VAL A 235 -3.21 -16.63 9.80
C VAL A 235 -4.04 -17.49 10.72
N PHE A 236 -3.75 -18.80 10.75
CA PHE A 236 -4.27 -19.70 11.77
C PHE A 236 -3.39 -19.60 13.01
N GLU A 237 -4.02 -19.25 14.12
CA GLU A 237 -3.37 -19.02 15.40
C GLU A 237 -3.29 -20.35 16.16
N ASN A 238 -2.17 -20.58 16.84
CA ASN A 238 -1.94 -21.82 17.60
C ASN A 238 -2.22 -21.68 19.11
N GLY A 239 -2.43 -20.45 19.60
CA GLY A 239 -2.58 -20.17 21.03
C GLY A 239 -1.35 -20.50 21.87
N GLY A 240 -0.18 -20.72 21.25
CA GLY A 240 1.02 -21.21 21.91
C GLY A 240 1.11 -22.73 21.98
N ILE A 241 2.03 -23.25 22.81
CA ILE A 241 2.29 -24.68 22.96
C ILE A 241 1.66 -25.15 24.28
N ARG A 242 0.83 -26.19 24.20
CA ARG A 242 0.19 -26.84 25.33
C ARG A 242 1.17 -27.79 26.02
N LEU A 243 1.45 -27.52 27.29
CA LEU A 243 2.24 -28.38 28.14
C LEU A 243 1.30 -29.25 28.99
N THR A 244 1.47 -30.56 28.95
CA THR A 244 0.58 -31.52 29.64
C THR A 244 1.17 -32.07 30.94
N LEU A 245 2.50 -32.14 31.08
CA LEU A 245 3.17 -32.85 32.19
C LEU A 245 4.39 -32.13 32.77
N ASP A 246 5.11 -31.34 31.96
CA ASP A 246 6.33 -30.65 32.36
C ASP A 246 6.24 -29.16 31.99
N THR A 247 6.20 -28.29 33.00
CA THR A 247 6.21 -26.82 32.83
C THR A 247 7.62 -26.26 32.74
N THR A 248 8.65 -27.10 32.70
CA THR A 248 10.02 -26.65 32.46
C THR A 248 10.22 -26.22 31.02
N TYR A 249 11.27 -25.42 30.79
CA TYR A 249 11.64 -24.96 29.45
C TYR A 249 11.82 -26.12 28.45
N ALA A 250 12.26 -27.30 28.91
CA ALA A 250 12.44 -28.47 28.06
C ALA A 250 11.11 -28.99 27.47
N GLY A 251 10.00 -28.87 28.20
CA GLY A 251 8.68 -29.34 27.76
C GLY A 251 8.16 -28.63 26.50
N TYR A 252 8.59 -27.39 26.23
CA TYR A 252 8.23 -26.67 25.00
C TYR A 252 8.85 -27.27 23.73
N PHE A 253 9.90 -28.09 23.87
CA PHE A 253 10.58 -28.74 22.76
C PHE A 253 10.26 -30.24 22.66
N ASP A 254 9.26 -30.72 23.42
CA ASP A 254 8.77 -32.09 23.29
C ASP A 254 8.17 -32.29 21.89
N GLN A 255 8.55 -33.40 21.24
CA GLN A 255 8.07 -33.76 19.91
C GLN A 255 6.53 -33.96 19.86
N ASN A 256 5.91 -34.27 21.00
CA ASN A 256 4.47 -34.47 21.15
C ASN A 256 3.74 -33.20 21.62
N ALA A 257 4.45 -32.09 21.84
CA ALA A 257 3.82 -30.85 22.26
C ALA A 257 2.89 -30.33 21.14
N GLY A 258 1.63 -30.13 21.50
CA GLY A 258 0.58 -29.66 20.59
C GLY A 258 0.27 -28.18 20.80
N PRO A 259 -0.43 -27.53 19.86
CA PRO A 259 -0.96 -26.20 20.07
C PRO A 259 -2.18 -26.23 21.01
N TYR A 260 -2.54 -25.07 21.56
CA TYR A 260 -3.82 -24.92 22.27
C TYR A 260 -4.98 -24.85 21.29
N LEU A 261 -4.80 -24.09 20.20
CA LEU A 261 -5.81 -23.81 19.19
C LEU A 261 -5.36 -24.36 17.83
N THR A 262 -6.31 -24.82 17.04
CA THR A 262 -6.07 -25.50 15.76
C THR A 262 -6.86 -24.90 14.59
N ALA A 263 -7.97 -24.25 14.90
CA ALA A 263 -8.95 -23.65 13.99
C ALA A 263 -9.02 -22.12 14.11
N ALA A 264 -8.65 -21.55 15.27
CA ALA A 264 -8.60 -20.11 15.49
C ALA A 264 -7.87 -19.36 14.36
N GLN A 265 -8.44 -18.24 13.91
CA GLN A 265 -7.93 -17.47 12.78
C GLN A 265 -7.95 -15.96 13.02
N SER A 266 -6.87 -15.31 12.61
CA SER A 266 -6.76 -13.86 12.47
C SER A 266 -6.77 -13.48 10.99
N GLU A 267 -7.61 -12.53 10.60
CA GLU A 267 -7.70 -12.00 9.25
C GLU A 267 -7.57 -10.48 9.23
N GLU A 268 -6.61 -9.97 8.45
CA GLU A 268 -6.58 -8.58 8.01
C GLU A 268 -7.02 -8.46 6.54
N VAL A 269 -7.98 -7.56 6.31
CA VAL A 269 -8.32 -7.08 4.97
C VAL A 269 -8.08 -5.59 4.91
N ARG A 270 -7.11 -5.17 4.09
CA ARG A 270 -6.79 -3.76 3.87
C ARG A 270 -6.94 -3.40 2.40
N ASN A 271 -7.56 -2.26 2.12
CA ASN A 271 -7.74 -1.70 0.78
C ASN A 271 -7.34 -0.23 0.85
N VAL A 272 -6.51 0.23 -0.08
CA VAL A 272 -6.07 1.62 -0.18
C VAL A 272 -6.16 2.05 -1.63
N LEU A 273 -6.95 3.08 -1.91
CA LEU A 273 -6.96 3.80 -3.17
C LEU A 273 -6.24 5.13 -2.94
N HIS A 274 -5.19 5.37 -3.71
CA HIS A 274 -4.45 6.62 -3.71
C HIS A 274 -4.49 7.23 -5.11
N VAL A 275 -4.88 8.50 -5.20
CA VAL A 275 -4.95 9.25 -6.45
C VAL A 275 -4.21 10.57 -6.28
N PHE A 276 -3.22 10.80 -7.13
CA PHE A 276 -2.51 12.06 -7.23
C PHE A 276 -2.70 12.65 -8.63
N GLN A 277 -3.16 13.89 -8.70
CA GLN A 277 -3.28 14.61 -9.95
C GLN A 277 -2.69 16.01 -9.84
N GLN A 278 -2.08 16.47 -10.91
CA GLN A 278 -1.53 17.81 -11.00
C GLN A 278 -1.83 18.46 -12.34
N TYR A 279 -2.08 19.78 -12.30
CA TYR A 279 -2.40 20.58 -13.46
C TYR A 279 -1.58 21.88 -13.46
N GLN A 280 -0.88 22.15 -14.55
CA GLN A 280 -0.16 23.40 -14.80
C GLN A 280 -1.11 24.42 -15.44
N LEU A 281 -1.49 25.46 -14.70
CA LEU A 281 -2.30 26.56 -15.25
C LEU A 281 -1.45 27.53 -16.07
N ALA A 282 -0.42 28.08 -15.44
CA ALA A 282 0.52 29.02 -16.03
C ALA A 282 1.91 28.75 -15.46
N SER A 283 2.98 29.11 -16.16
CA SER A 283 4.31 29.09 -15.52
C SER A 283 4.37 30.30 -14.57
N PRO A 284 4.60 30.16 -13.24
CA PRO A 284 5.08 28.97 -12.50
C PRO A 284 4.00 28.13 -11.78
N PHE A 285 2.75 28.56 -11.72
CA PHE A 285 1.68 27.95 -10.92
C PHE A 285 1.17 26.59 -11.40
N GLN A 286 1.16 25.62 -10.49
CA GLN A 286 0.52 24.32 -10.65
C GLN A 286 -0.44 24.06 -9.49
N LEU A 287 -1.58 23.47 -9.80
CA LEU A 287 -2.48 22.90 -8.81
C LEU A 287 -2.20 21.42 -8.66
N TYR A 288 -2.35 20.91 -7.45
CA TYR A 288 -2.34 19.47 -7.22
C TYR A 288 -3.47 19.07 -6.27
N HIS A 289 -3.83 17.80 -6.38
CA HIS A 289 -4.79 17.15 -5.50
C HIS A 289 -4.30 15.73 -5.19
N LYS A 290 -4.27 15.38 -3.91
CA LYS A 290 -4.07 14.02 -3.41
C LYS A 290 -5.36 13.56 -2.76
N ALA A 291 -5.82 12.36 -3.09
CA ALA A 291 -6.93 11.71 -2.44
C ALA A 291 -6.56 10.30 -2.02
N ASP A 292 -6.71 10.02 -0.73
CA ASP A 292 -6.45 8.73 -0.12
C ASP A 292 -7.74 8.20 0.48
N PHE A 293 -8.11 6.97 0.11
CA PHE A 293 -9.23 6.25 0.69
C PHE A 293 -8.71 4.91 1.18
N ALA A 294 -8.70 4.72 2.50
CA ALA A 294 -8.23 3.50 3.12
C ALA A 294 -9.33 2.83 3.94
N ARG A 295 -9.43 1.51 3.81
CA ARG A 295 -10.30 0.66 4.60
C ARG A 295 -9.48 -0.52 5.13
N GLN A 296 -9.41 -0.63 6.44
CA GLN A 296 -8.78 -1.74 7.15
C GLN A 296 -9.86 -2.47 7.96
N ARG A 297 -9.86 -3.80 7.90
CA ARG A 297 -10.65 -4.66 8.76
C ARG A 297 -9.72 -5.68 9.39
N ASN A 298 -9.73 -5.78 10.70
CA ASN A 298 -9.08 -6.85 11.44
C ASN A 298 -10.18 -7.70 12.09
N LEU A 299 -10.06 -9.00 12.02
CA LEU A 299 -11.06 -9.95 12.49
C LEU A 299 -10.34 -11.15 13.11
N PHE A 300 -10.64 -11.44 14.35
CA PHE A 300 -10.30 -12.69 15.01
C PHE A 300 -11.56 -13.54 15.09
N GLN A 301 -11.46 -14.81 14.72
CA GLN A 301 -12.56 -15.76 14.76
C GLN A 301 -12.10 -17.11 15.27
N ASP A 302 -12.93 -17.74 16.08
CA ASP A 302 -12.76 -19.11 16.53
C ASP A 302 -14.12 -19.76 16.82
N ASP A 303 -14.19 -21.08 16.71
CA ASP A 303 -15.40 -21.88 16.90
C ASP A 303 -15.06 -23.08 17.78
N ALA A 304 -15.69 -23.16 18.96
CA ALA A 304 -15.47 -24.21 19.94
C ALA A 304 -15.71 -25.61 19.37
N SER A 305 -16.65 -25.77 18.45
CA SER A 305 -16.93 -27.06 17.81
C SER A 305 -15.79 -27.54 16.89
N SER A 306 -14.92 -26.62 16.48
CA SER A 306 -13.75 -26.89 15.66
C SER A 306 -12.47 -27.07 16.47
N GLU A 307 -12.55 -26.95 17.80
CA GLU A 307 -11.40 -26.97 18.70
C GLU A 307 -11.44 -28.14 19.68
N THR A 308 -10.31 -28.84 19.86
CA THR A 308 -10.24 -29.96 20.82
C THR A 308 -10.01 -29.49 22.26
N ASN A 309 -9.36 -28.33 22.43
CA ASN A 309 -8.92 -27.82 23.74
C ASN A 309 -9.48 -26.42 24.04
N TYR A 310 -10.67 -26.11 23.50
CA TYR A 310 -11.27 -24.78 23.57
C TYR A 310 -11.35 -24.25 25.02
N ASP A 311 -11.98 -25.01 25.92
CA ASP A 311 -12.17 -24.62 27.33
C ASP A 311 -10.86 -24.48 28.12
N VAL A 312 -9.80 -25.15 27.67
CA VAL A 312 -8.47 -25.08 28.30
C VAL A 312 -7.80 -23.76 27.97
N TYR A 313 -8.01 -23.23 26.75
CA TYR A 313 -7.47 -21.94 26.34
C TYR A 313 -8.35 -20.77 26.79
N PHE A 314 -9.67 -20.87 26.58
CA PHE A 314 -10.66 -19.88 27.00
C PHE A 314 -11.21 -20.22 28.41
N GLY A 315 -10.32 -20.27 29.40
CA GLY A 315 -10.68 -20.65 30.78
C GLY A 315 -11.57 -19.65 31.54
N TYR A 316 -11.88 -18.50 30.95
CA TYR A 316 -12.83 -17.52 31.50
C TYR A 316 -13.94 -17.26 30.49
N THR A 317 -14.96 -18.11 30.52
CA THR A 317 -16.25 -17.82 29.89
C THR A 317 -16.97 -16.80 30.78
N ASN A 318 -17.32 -15.64 30.21
CA ASN A 318 -17.97 -14.56 30.93
C ASN A 318 -19.29 -15.08 31.55
N PRO A 319 -19.60 -14.83 32.84
CA PRO A 319 -20.80 -15.35 33.51
C PRO A 319 -22.13 -14.72 33.03
N ASP A 320 -22.12 -13.98 31.92
CA ASP A 320 -23.33 -13.42 31.34
C ASP A 320 -23.94 -14.45 30.39
N ASP A 321 -25.10 -15.01 30.75
CA ASP A 321 -25.86 -16.04 30.00
C ASP A 321 -26.26 -15.62 28.56
N ASP A 322 -26.03 -14.37 28.17
CA ASP A 322 -26.38 -13.78 26.86
C ASP A 322 -25.21 -13.74 25.86
N ILE A 323 -24.04 -14.30 26.21
CA ILE A 323 -22.87 -14.37 25.32
C ILE A 323 -22.68 -15.81 24.84
N GLU A 324 -22.80 -16.01 23.52
CA GLU A 324 -22.42 -17.26 22.86
C GLU A 324 -20.95 -17.56 23.16
N THR A 325 -20.68 -18.57 23.98
CA THR A 325 -19.32 -19.02 24.32
C THR A 325 -18.72 -19.90 23.24
N ASP A 326 -19.54 -20.41 22.33
CA ASP A 326 -19.17 -21.44 21.36
C ASP A 326 -18.62 -20.84 20.05
N GLU A 327 -18.86 -19.56 19.77
CA GLU A 327 -18.26 -18.83 18.65
C GLU A 327 -17.66 -17.50 19.12
N VAL A 328 -16.34 -17.35 19.02
CA VAL A 328 -15.66 -16.08 19.27
C VAL A 328 -15.46 -15.36 17.95
N SER A 329 -15.95 -14.13 17.86
CA SER A 329 -15.74 -13.27 16.70
C SER A 329 -15.56 -11.84 17.17
N ASP A 330 -14.31 -11.35 17.18
CA ASP A 330 -13.99 -9.95 17.47
C ASP A 330 -13.42 -9.29 16.23
N GLY A 331 -14.08 -8.22 15.78
CA GLY A 331 -13.73 -7.54 14.56
C GLY A 331 -13.73 -6.03 14.73
N THR A 332 -12.69 -5.40 14.19
CA THR A 332 -12.63 -3.95 14.04
C THR A 332 -12.58 -3.56 12.58
N LYS A 333 -13.29 -2.50 12.24
CA LYS A 333 -13.25 -1.87 10.93
C LYS A 333 -12.84 -0.43 11.10
N PHE A 334 -11.88 0.00 10.31
CA PHE A 334 -11.41 1.37 10.24
C PHE A 334 -11.49 1.85 8.80
N ASN A 335 -12.21 2.94 8.59
CA ASN A 335 -12.25 3.65 7.32
C ASN A 335 -11.59 5.01 7.52
N SER A 336 -10.83 5.45 6.53
CA SER A 336 -10.28 6.80 6.49
C SER A 336 -10.32 7.34 5.06
N MET A 337 -10.51 8.65 4.98
CA MET A 337 -10.48 9.42 3.75
C MET A 337 -9.64 10.66 4.04
N ALA A 338 -8.69 10.96 3.17
CA ALA A 338 -7.89 12.18 3.26
C ALA A 338 -7.86 12.83 1.88
N ASN A 339 -8.05 14.14 1.85
CA ASN A 339 -7.91 14.93 0.63
C ASN A 339 -6.97 16.09 0.93
N GLU A 340 -6.03 16.31 0.03
CA GLU A 340 -5.09 17.42 0.11
C GLU A 340 -5.18 18.19 -1.20
N PHE A 341 -5.41 19.50 -1.09
CA PHE A 341 -5.39 20.41 -2.22
C PHE A 341 -4.26 21.42 -1.99
N GLY A 342 -3.53 21.76 -3.05
CA GLY A 342 -2.50 22.77 -2.90
C GLY A 342 -2.10 23.42 -4.21
N ILE A 343 -1.42 24.54 -4.05
CA ILE A 343 -0.76 25.27 -5.13
C ILE A 343 0.73 25.10 -4.93
N LYS A 344 1.44 24.77 -6.00
CA LYS A 344 2.90 24.74 -6.05
C LYS A 344 3.42 25.67 -7.14
N ASP A 345 4.55 26.30 -6.89
CA ASP A 345 5.32 27.02 -7.88
C ASP A 345 6.55 26.19 -8.34
N LYS A 346 7.16 26.62 -9.44
CA LYS A 346 8.29 25.91 -10.06
C LYS A 346 9.65 26.17 -9.40
N PRO A 347 9.77 27.08 -8.41
CA PRO A 347 10.86 26.99 -7.45
C PRO A 347 10.41 27.33 -6.00
N HIS A 348 10.20 26.29 -5.19
CA HIS A 348 10.36 26.29 -3.72
C HIS A 348 9.21 26.75 -2.79
N PHE A 349 8.02 27.10 -3.26
CA PHE A 349 6.89 27.48 -2.41
C PHE A 349 5.60 26.69 -2.71
N SER A 350 5.32 25.70 -1.86
CA SER A 350 4.02 25.03 -1.82
C SER A 350 3.17 25.66 -0.72
N ILE A 351 2.03 26.26 -1.08
CA ILE A 351 0.96 26.56 -0.11
C ILE A 351 0.06 25.33 -0.07
N ILE A 352 0.13 24.61 1.06
CA ILE A 352 -0.66 23.40 1.30
C ILE A 352 -1.92 23.82 2.06
N VAL A 353 -3.09 23.67 1.43
CA VAL A 353 -4.38 23.77 2.13
C VAL A 353 -4.89 22.35 2.32
N CYS A 354 -4.46 21.72 3.41
CA CYS A 354 -4.93 20.38 3.75
C CYS A 354 -6.31 20.48 4.40
N ILE A 355 -7.34 19.97 3.71
CA ILE A 355 -8.67 19.74 4.28
C ILE A 355 -8.79 18.24 4.53
N THR A 356 -8.24 17.77 5.65
CA THR A 356 -8.38 16.36 6.01
C THR A 356 -9.73 16.13 6.68
N ASN A 357 -10.66 15.52 5.96
CA ASN A 357 -11.93 15.05 6.52
C ASN A 357 -11.77 13.60 7.01
N PHE A 358 -11.41 13.40 8.28
CA PHE A 358 -11.40 12.06 8.85
C PHE A 358 -12.84 11.62 9.17
N VAL A 359 -13.37 10.67 8.38
CA VAL A 359 -14.58 9.95 8.73
C VAL A 359 -14.19 8.61 9.32
N CYS A 360 -14.10 8.55 10.65
CA CYS A 360 -13.80 7.31 11.37
C CYS A 360 -15.11 6.63 11.76
N ILE A 361 -15.34 5.43 11.22
CA ILE A 361 -16.42 4.53 11.66
C ILE A 361 -15.75 3.29 12.24
N VAL A 362 -15.59 3.27 13.56
CA VAL A 362 -15.22 2.05 14.28
C VAL A 362 -16.52 1.31 14.60
N ARG A 363 -16.74 0.18 13.94
CA ARG A 363 -17.82 -0.75 14.28
C ARG A 363 -17.18 -2.00 14.85
N ARG A 364 -17.38 -2.24 16.15
CA ARG A 364 -17.16 -3.55 16.74
C ARG A 364 -18.27 -4.47 16.25
N ILE A 365 -17.90 -5.63 15.71
CA ILE A 365 -18.85 -6.68 15.37
C ILE A 365 -18.90 -7.56 16.61
N ASN A 366 -20.08 -7.61 17.24
CA ASN A 366 -20.43 -8.28 18.50
C ASN A 366 -19.94 -7.61 19.81
N THR A 367 -20.91 -7.48 20.73
CA THR A 367 -20.91 -6.88 22.09
C THR A 367 -20.97 -5.35 22.25
N TRP A 368 -22.01 -4.93 22.99
CA TRP A 368 -22.26 -3.57 23.48
C TRP A 368 -21.43 -3.35 24.75
N MET A 369 -20.40 -2.50 24.69
CA MET A 369 -19.66 -2.10 25.89
C MET A 369 -20.11 -0.70 26.33
N VAL A 370 -20.77 -0.61 27.48
CA VAL A 370 -21.21 0.65 28.11
C VAL A 370 -20.01 1.25 28.86
N TRP A 371 -19.41 2.30 28.32
CA TRP A 371 -18.48 3.14 29.07
C TRP A 371 -19.22 4.34 29.67
N ARG A 372 -19.25 4.46 31.00
CA ARG A 372 -19.60 5.70 31.71
C ARG A 372 -18.33 6.53 31.88
N PHE A 373 -18.14 7.55 31.05
CA PHE A 373 -17.16 8.60 31.31
C PHE A 373 -17.85 9.82 31.94
N HIS A 374 -17.44 10.18 33.16
CA HIS A 374 -17.70 11.50 33.74
C HIS A 374 -16.58 12.44 33.29
N ILE A 375 -16.91 13.50 32.54
CA ILE A 375 -15.97 14.58 32.22
C ILE A 375 -16.50 15.87 32.83
N LYS A 376 -15.77 16.39 33.84
CA LYS A 376 -15.89 17.78 34.32
C LYS A 376 -15.14 18.69 33.35
N ILE A 377 -15.78 19.75 32.88
CA ILE A 377 -15.15 20.79 32.06
C ILE A 377 -14.76 21.96 32.98
N ALA A 378 -13.46 22.24 33.08
CA ALA A 378 -12.92 23.48 33.65
C ALA A 378 -12.65 24.48 32.51
N GLY A 379 -13.18 25.69 32.63
CA GLY A 379 -13.11 26.73 31.61
C GLY A 379 -11.73 27.36 31.46
N SER A 380 -11.47 28.00 30.31
CA SER A 380 -10.35 28.93 30.13
C SER A 380 -10.63 29.94 29.01
N ARG A 381 -10.19 31.18 29.26
CA ARG A 381 -10.47 32.44 28.55
C ARG A 381 -9.78 32.57 27.18
N ILE A 382 -10.37 33.40 26.32
CA ILE A 382 -9.88 33.81 25.00
C ILE A 382 -8.99 35.06 25.14
N ILE A 383 -7.80 35.05 24.53
CA ILE A 383 -6.97 36.23 24.27
C ILE A 383 -6.92 36.43 22.75
N TRP A 384 -7.30 37.63 22.29
CA TRP A 384 -7.31 38.04 20.89
C TRP A 384 -5.97 38.66 20.47
N VAL A 385 -5.33 38.14 19.41
CA VAL A 385 -4.37 38.88 18.59
C VAL A 385 -4.55 38.50 17.12
N GLY A 386 -4.87 39.49 16.28
CA GLY A 386 -4.59 39.48 14.84
C GLY A 386 -5.62 38.83 13.90
N LYS A 387 -6.26 39.65 13.06
CA LYS A 387 -7.28 39.30 12.06
C LYS A 387 -6.82 38.26 11.02
N LEU A 388 -7.45 37.08 11.02
CA LEU A 388 -7.76 36.34 9.79
C LEU A 388 -9.11 35.62 9.99
N LEU A 389 -10.14 36.09 9.28
CA LEU A 389 -11.48 35.50 9.33
C LEU A 389 -11.46 34.15 8.59
N PHE A 390 -11.45 33.04 9.32
CA PHE A 390 -11.93 31.76 8.82
C PHE A 390 -13.33 31.52 9.41
N GLY A 391 -14.33 31.38 8.54
CA GLY A 391 -15.72 31.16 8.93
C GLY A 391 -15.87 29.88 9.75
N LEU A 392 -16.42 29.99 10.95
CA LEU A 392 -16.85 28.84 11.75
C LEU A 392 -18.01 28.12 11.04
N ILE A 393 -17.77 26.88 10.63
CA ILE A 393 -18.85 25.93 10.36
C ILE A 393 -19.36 25.43 11.71
N ARG A 394 -20.64 25.69 11.99
CA ARG A 394 -21.34 25.25 13.20
C ARG A 394 -21.45 23.71 13.21
N LEU A 395 -20.69 23.05 14.06
CA LEU A 395 -20.82 21.61 14.32
C LEU A 395 -22.10 21.38 15.13
N VAL A 396 -23.10 20.73 14.52
CA VAL A 396 -24.26 20.19 15.23
C VAL A 396 -23.91 18.76 15.62
N ASN A 397 -23.80 18.50 16.93
CA ASN A 397 -23.68 17.15 17.45
C ASN A 397 -25.04 16.45 17.28
N TYR A 398 -25.09 15.45 16.39
CA TYR A 398 -26.20 14.52 16.30
C TYR A 398 -25.78 13.21 16.96
N GLN A 399 -26.18 13.00 18.22
CA GLN A 399 -26.08 11.70 18.88
C GLN A 399 -27.18 10.79 18.35
N ASP A 400 -26.82 9.91 17.44
CA ASP A 400 -27.55 8.66 17.20
C ASP A 400 -26.57 7.50 17.51
N LYS A 401 -27.08 6.31 17.85
CA LYS A 401 -26.39 5.14 18.43
C LYS A 401 -25.29 4.49 17.56
N ARG A 402 -24.56 5.27 16.77
CA ARG A 402 -23.39 4.89 15.99
C ARG A 402 -22.25 5.79 16.46
N ASN A 403 -21.21 5.19 17.04
CA ASN A 403 -19.98 5.88 17.43
C ASN A 403 -19.24 6.37 16.16
N THR A 404 -19.73 7.46 15.59
CA THR A 404 -19.16 8.17 14.45
C THR A 404 -18.38 9.35 15.01
N CYS A 405 -17.05 9.32 14.90
CA CYS A 405 -16.21 10.43 15.33
C CYS A 405 -15.77 11.21 14.09
N TRP A 406 -16.07 12.51 14.08
CA TRP A 406 -15.66 13.44 13.02
C TRP A 406 -14.49 14.27 13.55
N MET A 407 -13.33 14.15 12.93
CA MET A 407 -12.17 15.00 13.23
C MET A 407 -11.79 15.75 11.94
N VAL A 408 -11.86 17.08 12.00
CA VAL A 408 -11.40 17.96 10.93
C VAL A 408 -10.13 18.63 11.42
N THR A 409 -9.00 18.29 10.80
CA THR A 409 -7.71 18.92 11.09
C THR A 409 -7.35 19.83 9.92
N ILE A 410 -7.19 21.13 10.20
CA ILE A 410 -6.62 22.08 9.25
C ILE A 410 -5.17 22.27 9.68
N ALA A 411 -4.22 21.77 8.89
CA ALA A 411 -2.80 21.92 9.13
C ALA A 411 -2.17 22.73 7.98
N CYS A 412 -1.44 23.79 8.33
CA CYS A 412 -0.64 24.57 7.39
C CYS A 412 0.83 24.15 7.55
N ARG A 413 1.31 23.27 6.67
CA ARG A 413 2.70 22.79 6.72
C ARG A 413 3.60 23.79 5.99
N HIS A 414 4.41 24.53 6.74
CA HIS A 414 5.48 25.35 6.18
C HIS A 414 6.72 24.46 5.99
N ASN A 415 7.02 24.07 4.75
CA ASN A 415 8.35 23.54 4.44
C ASN A 415 9.28 24.72 4.17
N CYS A 416 9.85 25.30 5.23
CA CYS A 416 11.01 26.18 5.09
C CYS A 416 12.22 25.32 4.73
N ALA A 417 12.71 25.44 3.50
CA ALA A 417 13.98 24.86 3.10
C ALA A 417 15.12 25.54 3.88
N HIS A 418 15.58 24.90 4.96
CA HIS A 418 16.92 25.16 5.50
C HIS A 418 17.92 24.20 4.85
N PRO A 419 19.05 24.68 4.31
CA PRO A 419 20.11 23.81 3.85
C PRO A 419 20.81 23.22 5.09
N GLY A 420 20.84 21.89 5.19
CA GLY A 420 21.72 21.19 6.11
C GLY A 420 21.05 20.61 7.34
N TRP A 421 20.18 19.62 7.17
CA TRP A 421 20.07 18.50 8.11
C TRP A 421 19.92 17.22 7.27
N MET A 422 20.99 16.42 7.22
CA MET A 422 20.99 15.05 6.70
C MET A 422 19.89 14.27 7.41
N GLN A 423 18.83 13.92 6.70
CA GLN A 423 17.98 12.80 7.09
C GLN A 423 18.74 11.53 6.66
N PRO A 424 18.76 10.47 7.50
CA PRO A 424 19.46 9.25 7.14
C PRO A 424 18.80 8.66 5.89
N GLU A 425 19.60 8.50 4.84
CA GLU A 425 19.22 7.69 3.68
C GLU A 425 18.80 6.31 4.18
N PRO A 426 17.60 5.80 3.84
CA PRO A 426 17.43 4.37 3.83
C PRO A 426 18.33 3.86 2.70
N VAL A 427 19.48 3.32 3.08
CA VAL A 427 20.30 2.48 2.20
C VAL A 427 19.42 1.31 1.81
N LEU A 428 18.72 1.46 0.69
CA LEU A 428 18.13 0.35 -0.05
C LEU A 428 19.30 -0.38 -0.71
N LEU A 429 19.60 -1.56 -0.19
CA LEU A 429 20.24 -2.66 -0.90
C LEU A 429 19.20 -3.74 -1.14
#